data_AF-A0A2E7LEF4-F1
#
_entry.id   AF-A0A2E7LEF4-F1
#
_cell.length_a   1.000
_cell.length_b   1.000
_cell.length_c   1.000
_cell.angle_alpha   90.00
_cell.angle_beta   90.00
_cell.angle_gamma   90.00
#
_symmetry.space_group_name_H-M   'P 1'
#
loop_
_entity.id
_entity.type
_entity.pdbx_description
1 polymer ?
#
loop_
_entity_poly.entity_id
_entity_poly.type
_entity_poly.pdbx_seq_one_letter_code
_entity_poly.pdbx_strand_id
1 'polypeptide(L)' 'IVEIPIIAIGGANTIQDFATAAGAGAAALGAGRMFVFEGPHQAVLISYPGYQELTEVLS' A
#
# COMPACT_ATOMS: atom_id res chain seq x y z
N ILE A 1 9.61 16.49 13.79
CA ILE A 1 8.62 15.50 14.28
C ILE A 1 7.25 16.14 14.12
N VAL A 2 6.30 15.44 13.51
CA VAL A 2 4.91 15.90 13.36
C VAL A 2 4.07 15.09 14.35
N GLU A 3 3.31 15.77 15.20
CA GLU A 3 2.47 15.12 16.23
C GLU A 3 1.13 14.62 15.67
N ILE A 4 0.72 15.18 14.54
CA ILE A 4 -0.53 14.82 13.87
C ILE A 4 -0.32 13.50 13.12
N PRO A 5 -1.18 12.49 13.29
CA PRO A 5 -1.12 11.26 12.52
C PRO A 5 -1.20 11.54 11.02
N ILE A 6 -0.23 11.01 10.26
CA ILE A 6 -0.19 11.18 8.81
C ILE A 6 -0.53 9.87 8.13
N ILE A 7 -1.37 9.97 7.09
CA ILE A 7 -1.61 8.88 6.14
C ILE A 7 -0.69 9.09 4.94
N ALA A 8 0.21 8.16 4.68
CA ALA A 8 1.00 8.16 3.46
C ALA A 8 0.22 7.45 2.35
N ILE A 9 -0.03 8.14 1.22
CA ILE A 9 -0.86 7.61 0.14
C ILE A 9 -0.20 7.82 -1.24
N GLY A 10 -0.20 6.75 -2.04
CA GLY A 10 0.28 6.77 -3.42
C GLY A 10 1.76 6.41 -3.57
N GLY A 11 2.19 6.20 -4.81
CA GLY A 11 3.59 5.91 -5.15
C GLY A 11 4.10 4.50 -4.81
N ALA A 12 3.33 3.68 -4.09
CA ALA A 12 3.71 2.31 -3.78
C ALA A 12 3.77 1.43 -5.04
N ASN A 13 4.94 0.88 -5.31
CA ASN A 13 5.25 -0.04 -6.41
C ASN A 13 5.29 -1.49 -5.92
N THR A 14 5.76 -1.73 -4.69
CA THR A 14 5.76 -3.05 -4.04
C THR A 14 5.21 -2.98 -2.63
N ILE A 15 4.83 -4.13 -2.05
CA ILE A 15 4.35 -4.18 -0.66
C ILE A 15 5.42 -3.68 0.35
N GLN A 16 6.72 -3.78 0.02
CA GLN A 16 7.81 -3.30 0.87
C GLN A 16 7.83 -1.77 0.99
N ASP A 17 7.24 -1.04 0.04
CA ASP A 17 7.07 0.41 0.16
C ASP A 17 6.18 0.77 1.36
N PHE A 18 5.25 -0.11 1.73
CA PHE A 18 4.45 0.06 2.95
C PHE A 18 5.29 -0.07 4.22
N ALA A 19 6.20 -1.04 4.30
CA ALA A 19 7.12 -1.17 5.44
C ALA A 19 8.01 0.08 5.57
N THR A 20 8.50 0.59 4.45
CA THR A 20 9.33 1.80 4.42
C THR A 20 8.56 3.02 4.96
N ALA A 21 7.32 3.20 4.52
CA ALA A 21 6.47 4.30 4.98
C ALA A 21 6.05 4.14 6.45
N ALA A 22 5.75 2.92 6.91
CA ALA A 22 5.49 2.62 8.31
C ALA A 22 6.71 2.94 9.20
N GLY A 23 7.90 2.49 8.80
CA GLY A 23 9.16 2.77 9.48
C GLY A 23 9.53 4.26 9.51
N ALA A 24 9.04 5.05 8.55
CA ALA A 24 9.17 6.50 8.54
C ALA A 24 8.20 7.23 9.48
N GLY A 25 7.28 6.51 10.14
CA GLY A 25 6.34 7.06 11.12
C GLY A 25 4.96 7.40 10.57
N ALA A 26 4.57 6.86 9.40
CA ALA A 26 3.20 6.99 8.93
C ALA A 26 2.23 6.22 9.85
N ALA A 27 1.10 6.85 10.18
CA ALA A 27 0.07 6.24 11.03
C ALA A 27 -0.87 5.32 10.24
N ALA A 28 -0.99 5.54 8.94
CA ALA A 28 -1.70 4.66 8.01
C ALA A 28 -1.14 4.81 6.59
N LEU A 29 -1.47 3.85 5.73
CA LEU A 29 -0.88 3.69 4.41
C LEU A 29 -1.96 3.44 3.36
N GLY A 30 -1.78 3.94 2.14
CA GLY A 30 -2.68 3.70 1.03
C GLY A 30 -1.96 3.62 -0.32
N ALA A 31 -2.48 2.77 -1.22
CA ALA A 31 -2.04 2.70 -2.60
C ALA A 31 -3.25 2.55 -3.53
N GLY A 32 -3.09 2.94 -4.80
CA GLY A 32 -4.13 2.79 -5.83
C GLY A 32 -3.80 1.66 -6.79
N ARG A 33 -2.78 1.87 -7.63
CA ARG A 33 -2.36 0.93 -8.70
C ARG A 33 -2.05 -0.49 -8.21
N MET A 34 -1.63 -0.66 -6.96
CA MET A 34 -1.37 -1.99 -6.39
C MET A 34 -2.62 -2.87 -6.30
N PHE A 35 -3.80 -2.25 -6.18
CA PHE A 35 -5.07 -2.96 -6.05
C PHE A 35 -5.87 -3.02 -7.35
N VAL A 36 -5.34 -2.44 -8.43
CA VAL A 36 -6.07 -2.20 -9.67
C VAL A 36 -5.25 -2.74 -10.83
N PHE A 37 -5.74 -3.82 -11.44
CA PHE A 37 -5.20 -4.35 -12.68
C PHE A 37 -6.12 -3.96 -13.85
N GLU A 38 -5.57 -3.19 -14.81
CA GLU A 38 -6.28 -2.82 -16.04
C GLU A 38 -6.02 -3.87 -17.13
N GLY A 39 -7.07 -4.62 -17.48
CA GLY A 39 -7.03 -5.57 -18.59
C GLY A 39 -7.29 -4.92 -19.96
N PRO A 40 -6.89 -5.56 -21.07
CA PRO A 40 -6.99 -5.02 -22.43
C PRO A 40 -8.42 -4.70 -22.90
N HIS A 41 -9.46 -5.16 -22.19
CA HIS A 41 -10.88 -4.93 -22.52
C HIS A 41 -11.58 -3.95 -21.56
N GLN A 42 -10.87 -2.99 -20.96
CA GLN A 42 -11.41 -2.07 -19.93
C GLN A 42 -11.98 -2.79 -18.69
N ALA A 43 -11.54 -4.02 -18.44
CA ALA A 43 -11.84 -4.71 -17.21
C ALA A 43 -10.91 -4.19 -16.12
N VAL A 44 -11.47 -3.59 -15.08
CA VAL A 44 -10.76 -3.29 -13.83
C VAL A 44 -10.92 -4.48 -12.91
N LEU A 45 -9.83 -5.22 -12.69
CA LEU A 45 -9.79 -6.24 -11.66
C LEU A 45 -9.25 -5.61 -10.38
N ILE A 46 -10.03 -5.73 -9.29
CA ILE A 46 -9.57 -5.37 -7.96
C ILE A 46 -9.00 -6.61 -7.29
N SER A 47 -7.70 -6.61 -7.00
CA SER A 47 -7.01 -7.68 -6.29
C SER A 47 -6.26 -7.11 -5.10
N TYR A 48 -6.35 -7.77 -3.95
CA TYR A 48 -5.59 -7.40 -2.77
C TYR A 48 -4.37 -8.31 -2.62
N PRO A 49 -3.22 -7.79 -2.13
CA PRO A 49 -2.12 -8.63 -1.66
C PRO A 49 -2.62 -9.62 -0.61
N GLY A 50 -1.95 -10.76 -0.51
CA GLY A 50 -2.31 -11.78 0.48
C GLY A 50 -2.20 -11.22 1.89
N TYR A 51 -3.13 -11.58 2.78
CA TYR A 51 -3.09 -11.11 4.17
C TYR A 51 -1.80 -11.53 4.90
N GLN A 52 -1.29 -12.73 4.61
CA GLN A 52 -0.02 -13.22 5.16
C GLN A 52 1.15 -12.35 4.69
N GLU A 53 1.19 -12.02 3.41
CA GLU A 53 2.23 -11.18 2.81
C GLU A 53 2.26 -9.77 3.43
N LEU A 54 1.08 -9.19 3.65
CA LEU A 54 0.93 -7.91 4.35
C LEU A 54 1.40 -8.01 5.79
N THR A 55 1.06 -9.10 6.48
CA THR A 55 1.46 -9.31 7.87
C THR A 55 2.97 -9.44 7.99
N GLU A 56 3.62 -10.22 7.13
CA GLU A 56 5.08 -10.42 7.13
C GLU A 56 5.86 -9.12 6.91
N VAL A 57 5.33 -8.21 6.08
CA VAL A 57 6.01 -6.95 5.76
C VAL A 57 5.72 -5.84 6.78
N LEU A 58 4.60 -5.90 7.50
CA LEU A 58 4.16 -4.87 8.44
C LEU A 58 4.32 -5.25 9.92
N SER A 59 4.81 -6.46 10.22
CA SER A 59 5.03 -6.91 11.60
C SER A 59 6.31 -6.37 12.24
#